data_AF-X1UYS6-F1
#
_entry.id   AF-X1UYS6-F1
#
_cell.length_a   1.000
_cell.length_b   1.000
_cell.length_c   1.000
_cell.angle_alpha   90.00
_cell.angle_beta   90.00
_cell.angle_gamma   90.00
#
_symmetry.space_group_name_H-M   'P 1'
#
loop_
_entity.id
_entity.type
_entity.pdbx_description
1 polymer ?
#
loop_
_entity_poly.entity_id
_entity_poly.type
_entity_poly.pdbx_seq_one_letter_code
_entity_poly.pdbx_strand_id
1 'polypeptide(L)' 'MTKKAVILTGKLVQDHEYIYPYYRLQEAEFEVDVAVRGKQTVQGIIGMKIVPTKDIPELKVEDYDLLVLPG' A
#
# COMPACT_ATOMS: atom_id res chain seq x y z
N MET A 1 5.29 -19.99 -4.90
CA MET A 1 5.88 -18.64 -4.78
C MET A 1 4.84 -17.78 -4.09
N THR A 2 5.22 -17.04 -3.06
CA THR A 2 4.33 -16.07 -2.41
C THR A 2 4.11 -14.92 -3.38
N LYS A 3 2.85 -14.58 -3.67
CA LYS A 3 2.55 -13.44 -4.55
C LYS A 3 2.83 -12.14 -3.81
N LYS A 4 3.35 -11.13 -4.50
CA LYS A 4 3.68 -9.86 -3.86
C LYS A 4 2.95 -8.69 -4.51
N ALA A 5 2.36 -7.84 -3.68
CA ALA A 5 1.65 -6.65 -4.10
C ALA A 5 2.22 -5.41 -3.41
N VAL A 6 2.16 -4.28 -4.10
CA VAL A 6 2.47 -2.97 -3.52
C VAL A 6 1.24 -2.07 -3.60
N ILE A 7 0.94 -1.39 -2.50
CA ILE A 7 -0.04 -0.30 -2.44
C ILE A 7 0.76 1.00 -2.37
N LEU A 8 0.72 1.80 -3.42
CA LEU A 8 1.36 3.13 -3.45
C LEU A 8 0.29 4.17 -3.12
N THR A 9 0.46 4.84 -1.98
CA THR A 9 -0.55 5.76 -1.43
C THR A 9 0.11 6.99 -0.78
N GLY A 10 -0.71 7.89 -0.23
CA GLY A 10 -0.27 9.17 0.29
C GLY A 10 -1.24 9.79 1.29
N LYS A 11 -0.99 11.06 1.61
CA LYS A 11 -1.88 11.85 2.46
C LYS A 11 -3.22 12.05 1.76
N LEU A 12 -4.30 12.06 2.53
CA LEU A 12 -5.66 12.32 2.05
C LEU A 12 -6.14 11.30 1.00
N VAL A 13 -5.67 10.05 1.07
CA VAL A 13 -6.29 8.93 0.33
C VAL A 13 -7.69 8.66 0.90
N GLN A 14 -8.62 8.25 0.04
CA GLN A 14 -9.91 7.72 0.44
C GLN A 14 -9.70 6.41 1.22
N ASP A 15 -10.10 6.41 2.48
CA ASP A 15 -9.74 5.37 3.45
C ASP A 15 -10.21 3.97 3.01
N HIS A 16 -11.38 3.84 2.41
CA HIS A 16 -11.93 2.56 1.95
C HIS A 16 -11.19 2.01 0.72
N GLU A 17 -10.72 2.89 -0.17
CA GLU A 17 -9.90 2.52 -1.33
C GLU A 17 -8.52 1.99 -0.91
N TYR A 18 -8.01 2.39 0.26
CA TYR A 18 -6.83 1.77 0.86
C TYR A 18 -7.16 0.51 1.68
N ILE A 19 -8.14 0.60 2.59
CA ILE A 19 -8.47 -0.43 3.58
C ILE A 19 -8.88 -1.73 2.89
N TYR A 20 -9.80 -1.65 1.93
CA TYR A 20 -10.34 -2.86 1.31
C TYR A 20 -9.24 -3.64 0.55
N PRO A 21 -8.46 -3.03 -0.36
CA PRO A 21 -7.37 -3.74 -1.03
C PRO A 21 -6.30 -4.27 -0.07
N TYR A 22 -5.94 -3.50 0.98
CA TYR A 22 -4.93 -3.93 1.95
C TYR A 22 -5.30 -5.27 2.60
N TYR A 23 -6.51 -5.39 3.14
CA TYR A 23 -6.96 -6.64 3.78
C TYR A 23 -7.33 -7.72 2.75
N ARG A 24 -7.97 -7.36 1.63
CA ARG A 24 -8.36 -8.33 0.62
C ARG A 24 -7.16 -9.04 -0.02
N LEU A 25 -6.03 -8.34 -0.18
CA LEU A 25 -4.78 -8.93 -0.67
C LEU A 25 -4.16 -9.89 0.34
N GLN A 26 -4.16 -9.55 1.63
CA GLN A 26 -3.71 -10.46 2.69
C GLN A 26 -4.55 -11.73 2.76
N GLU A 27 -5.87 -11.61 2.64
CA GLU A 27 -6.80 -12.76 2.54
C GLU A 27 -6.54 -13.63 1.30
N ALA A 28 -6.01 -13.04 0.23
CA ALA A 28 -5.57 -13.73 -0.98
C ALA A 28 -4.12 -14.25 -0.89
N GLU A 29 -3.52 -14.24 0.30
CA GLU A 29 -2.16 -14.71 0.58
C GLU A 29 -1.05 -13.93 -0.16
N PHE A 30 -1.29 -12.66 -0.46
CA PHE A 30 -0.23 -11.75 -0.93
C PHE A 30 0.63 -11.24 0.24
N GLU A 31 1.94 -11.14 0.01
CA GLU A 31 2.79 -10.25 0.77
C GLU A 31 2.54 -8.81 0.29
N VAL A 32 2.13 -7.92 1.20
CA VAL A 32 1.71 -6.55 0.86
C VAL A 32 2.71 -5.54 1.39
N ASP A 33 3.39 -4.84 0.49
CA ASP A 33 4.16 -3.65 0.83
C ASP A 33 3.28 -2.39 0.68
N VAL A 34 3.39 -1.47 1.65
CA VAL A 34 2.73 -0.16 1.61
C VAL A 34 3.80 0.90 1.39
N ALA A 35 3.78 1.51 0.22
CA ALA A 35 4.76 2.49 -0.21
C ALA A 35 4.22 3.91 -0.08
N VAL A 36 4.89 4.73 0.72
CA VAL A 36 4.61 6.16 0.89
C VAL A 36 5.93 6.91 0.79
N ARG A 37 5.94 8.04 0.06
CA ARG A 37 7.16 8.83 -0.14
C ARG A 37 7.77 9.25 1.21
N GLY A 38 9.07 9.00 1.36
CA GLY A 38 9.85 9.26 2.57
C GLY A 38 9.54 8.32 3.74
N LYS A 39 8.83 7.20 3.49
CA LYS A 39 8.39 6.24 4.52
C LYS A 39 7.66 6.91 5.69
N GLN A 40 6.90 7.96 5.35
CA GLN A 40 6.18 8.77 6.31
C GLN A 40 4.84 8.12 6.65
N THR A 41 4.50 8.06 7.94
CA THR A 41 3.11 7.76 8.31
C THR A 41 2.20 8.88 7.82
N VAL A 42 1.11 8.53 7.14
CA VAL A 42 0.13 9.47 6.60
C VAL A 42 -1.27 9.16 7.11
N GLN A 43 -2.21 10.07 6.86
CA GLN A 43 -3.61 9.91 7.23
C GLN A 43 -4.48 9.93 5.96
N GLY A 44 -5.48 9.05 5.93
CA GLY A 44 -6.60 9.12 4.97
C GLY A 44 -7.50 10.33 5.25
N ILE A 45 -8.44 10.60 4.34
CA ILE A 45 -9.37 11.75 4.42
C ILE A 45 -10.22 11.69 5.70
N ILE A 46 -10.60 10.49 6.14
CA ILE A 46 -11.44 10.25 7.32
C ILE A 46 -10.58 10.00 8.58
N GLY A 47 -9.24 10.04 8.45
CA GLY A 47 -8.30 9.98 9.57
C GLY A 47 -7.67 8.60 9.81
N MET A 48 -7.84 7.62 8.92
CA MET A 48 -7.15 6.34 9.03
C MET A 48 -5.63 6.54 9.00
N LYS A 49 -4.92 5.99 9.99
CA LYS A 49 -3.46 6.02 10.05
C LYS A 49 -2.86 4.95 9.13
N ILE A 50 -2.07 5.36 8.16
CA ILE A 50 -1.38 4.48 7.22
C ILE A 50 0.12 4.48 7.55
N VAL A 51 0.63 3.32 7.98
CA VAL A 51 2.04 3.12 8.33
C VAL A 51 2.74 2.42 7.16
N PRO A 52 3.68 3.07 6.47
CA PRO A 52 4.35 2.47 5.31
C PRO A 52 5.39 1.43 5.71
N THR A 53 5.55 0.41 4.86
CA THR A 53 6.65 -0.57 4.95
C THR A 53 7.85 -0.16 4.12
N LYS A 54 7.64 0.65 3.05
CA LYS A 54 8.65 1.05 2.06
C LYS A 54 8.58 2.54 1.71
N ASP A 55 9.71 3.11 1.29
CA ASP A 55 9.74 4.35 0.50
C ASP A 55 9.65 4.00 -1.00
N ILE A 56 9.08 4.89 -1.81
CA ILE A 56 8.85 4.67 -3.26
C ILE A 56 10.16 4.38 -4.02
N PRO A 57 11.30 5.08 -3.78
CA PRO A 57 12.56 4.78 -4.47
C PRO A 57 13.18 3.42 -4.11
N GLU A 58 12.70 2.74 -3.07
CA GLU A 58 13.15 1.39 -2.70
C GLU A 58 12.48 0.30 -3.54
N LEU A 59 11.41 0.64 -4.28
CA LEU A 59 10.63 -0.32 -5.05
C LEU A 59 11.38 -0.75 -6.31
N LYS A 60 11.34 -2.05 -6.58
CA LYS A 60 11.73 -2.65 -7.86
C LYS A 60 10.50 -3.29 -8.47
N VAL A 61 10.21 -2.99 -9.73
CA VAL A 61 8.95 -3.41 -10.37
C VAL A 61 8.89 -4.93 -10.49
N GLU A 62 10.04 -5.55 -10.73
CA GLU A 62 10.22 -7.01 -10.83
C GLU A 62 9.91 -7.78 -9.54
N ASP A 63 9.84 -7.11 -8.38
CA ASP A 63 9.52 -7.73 -7.10
C ASP A 63 8.01 -7.92 -6.90
N TYR A 64 7.15 -7.36 -7.76
CA TYR A 64 5.69 -7.30 -7.54
C TYR A 64 4.88 -7.85 -8.71
N ASP A 65 3.85 -8.61 -8.38
CA ASP A 65 2.86 -9.12 -9.33
C ASP A 65 1.71 -8.13 -9.56
N LEU A 66 1.51 -7.18 -8.62
CA LEU A 66 0.38 -6.26 -8.62
C LEU A 66 0.73 -4.91 -7.97
N LEU A 67 0.25 -3.83 -8.60
CA LEU A 67 0.22 -2.48 -8.05
C LEU A 67 -1.23 -2.06 -7.79
N VAL A 68 -1.50 -1.52 -6.61
CA VAL A 68 -2.76 -0.85 -6.26
C VAL A 68 -2.50 0.65 -6.06
N LEU A 69 -3.30 1.47 -6.74
CA LEU A 69 -3.28 2.93 -6.66
C LEU A 69 -4.65 3.43 -6.18
N PRO A 70 -4.86 3.57 -4.86
CA PRO A 70 -6.09 4.16 -4.31
C PRO A 70 -6.12 5.68 -4.51
N GLY A 71 -7.32 6.23 -4.72
CA GLY A 71 -7.59 7.67 -4.84
C GLY A 71 -7.90 8.34 -3.51
#